data_AF-A0AAN9F3P4-F1
#
_entry.id   AF-A0AAN9F3P4-F1
#
_cell.length_a   1.000
_cell.length_b   1.000
_cell.length_c   1.000
_cell.angle_alpha   90.00
_cell.angle_beta   90.00
_cell.angle_gamma   90.00
#
_symmetry.space_group_name_H-M   'P 1'
#
loop_
_entity.id
_entity.type
_entity.pdbx_description
1 polymer ?
#
loop_
_entity_poly.entity_id
_entity_poly.type
_entity_poly.pdbx_seq_one_letter_code
_entity_poly.pdbx_strand_id
1 'polypeptide(L)'
;MGDRQAVEQHHTVEAQAQLPSSPPSNSKDDMVSCVTALETSLLPCLPARELQAIDRSPHPSHQIDVDKHARDFMEAAKKLQLYFISLQREDQPTTAEKLRKEIAQMEEELNIKNELIKKQENLIQEWRNELKDQLDKHNIELDRV
;
A
#
# COMPACT_ATOMS: atom_id res chain seq x y z
N MET A 1 -4.71 11.69 56.90
CA MET A 1 -3.80 11.02 55.95
C MET A 1 -4.68 10.07 55.15
N GLY A 2 -5.12 10.29 53.93
CA GLY A 2 -4.77 11.25 52.89
C GLY A 2 -5.23 10.62 51.58
N ASP A 3 -6.55 10.54 51.38
CA ASP A 3 -7.16 10.14 50.10
C ASP A 3 -7.32 11.37 49.21
N ARG A 4 -7.16 11.16 47.89
CA ARG A 4 -7.48 12.01 46.71
C ARG A 4 -6.26 12.58 45.96
N GLN A 5 -6.39 12.55 44.63
CA GLN A 5 -5.42 12.84 43.54
C GLN A 5 -4.50 11.65 43.21
N ALA A 6 -4.38 11.14 41.98
CA ALA A 6 -4.55 11.77 40.69
C ALA A 6 -5.15 10.79 39.66
N VAL A 7 -6.20 11.27 39.00
CA VAL A 7 -6.71 10.80 37.72
C VAL A 7 -5.89 11.50 36.62
N GLU A 8 -5.71 10.82 35.49
CA GLU A 8 -5.28 11.35 34.18
C GLU A 8 -3.83 11.81 34.01
N GLN A 9 -3.00 10.91 33.48
CA GLN A 9 -2.13 11.20 32.33
C GLN A 9 -1.52 9.89 31.79
N HIS A 10 -1.22 9.87 30.49
CA HIS A 10 -0.72 8.76 29.66
C HIS A 10 -1.76 7.93 28.88
N HIS A 11 -2.64 8.62 28.15
CA HIS A 11 -3.08 8.16 26.83
C HIS A 11 -2.43 9.06 25.77
N THR A 12 -1.22 8.72 25.34
CA THR A 12 -0.57 9.40 24.20
C THR A 12 0.39 8.44 23.52
N VAL A 13 -0.09 7.28 23.08
CA VAL A 13 0.59 6.47 22.07
C VAL A 13 -0.47 5.79 21.20
N GLU A 14 -1.38 6.58 20.61
CA GLU A 14 -1.98 6.16 19.34
C GLU A 14 -1.08 6.70 18.24
N ALA A 15 -0.18 5.82 17.84
CA ALA A 15 0.57 5.92 16.61
C ALA A 15 -0.43 6.16 15.47
N GLN A 16 -0.52 7.40 15.02
CA GLN A 16 -1.01 7.73 13.70
C GLN A 16 -0.02 7.13 12.70
N ALA A 17 -0.20 5.83 12.41
CA ALA A 17 0.24 5.24 11.16
C ALA A 17 -0.59 5.90 10.06
N GLN A 18 -0.15 7.09 9.62
CA GLN A 18 -0.62 7.70 8.39
C GLN A 18 -0.31 6.74 7.25
N LEU A 19 -1.31 5.99 6.81
CA LEU A 19 -1.30 5.36 5.51
C LEU A 19 -1.16 6.47 4.45
N PRO A 20 -0.16 6.44 3.56
CA PRO A 20 -0.24 7.18 2.31
C PRO A 20 -1.09 6.33 1.37
N SER A 21 -2.42 6.39 1.52
CA SER A 21 -3.35 5.64 0.66
C SER A 21 -4.31 6.60 -0.05
N SER A 22 -3.76 7.30 -1.03
CA SER A 22 -4.50 7.72 -2.22
C SER A 22 -3.49 8.18 -3.27
N PRO A 23 -3.56 7.70 -4.52
CA PRO A 23 -2.79 8.32 -5.60
C PRO A 23 -3.22 9.79 -5.68
N PRO A 24 -2.33 10.73 -6.00
CA PRO A 24 -2.74 12.11 -6.23
C PRO A 24 -3.84 12.06 -7.30
N SER A 25 -5.05 12.49 -6.94
CA SER A 25 -6.21 12.60 -7.84
C SER A 25 -5.88 13.38 -9.12
N ASN A 26 -4.83 14.18 -9.07
CA ASN A 26 -4.32 15.01 -10.16
C ASN A 26 -3.56 14.23 -11.24
N SER A 27 -3.13 12.97 -11.00
CA SER A 27 -2.25 12.26 -11.95
C SER A 27 -2.95 11.93 -13.27
N LYS A 28 -4.26 11.66 -13.23
CA LYS A 28 -5.07 11.45 -14.44
C LYS A 28 -5.31 12.76 -15.19
N ASP A 29 -5.54 13.85 -14.47
CA ASP A 29 -5.72 15.18 -15.06
C ASP A 29 -4.41 15.67 -15.72
N ASP A 30 -3.26 15.34 -15.15
CA ASP A 30 -1.93 15.59 -15.72
C ASP A 30 -1.72 14.80 -17.03
N MET A 31 -2.16 13.54 -17.09
CA MET A 31 -2.13 12.73 -18.31
C MET A 31 -3.03 13.32 -19.40
N VAL A 32 -4.28 13.65 -19.07
CA VAL A 32 -5.23 14.27 -20.01
C VAL A 32 -4.68 15.59 -20.54
N SER A 33 -4.05 16.39 -19.68
CA SER A 33 -3.40 17.64 -20.07
C SER A 33 -2.23 17.41 -21.02
N CYS A 34 -1.42 16.36 -20.82
CA CYS A 34 -0.33 16.01 -21.73
C CYS A 34 -0.86 15.56 -23.10
N VAL A 35 -1.94 14.77 -23.15
CA VAL A 35 -2.59 14.36 -24.42
C VAL A 35 -3.17 15.57 -25.16
N THR A 36 -3.84 16.47 -24.43
CA THR A 36 -4.36 17.72 -25.00
C THR A 36 -3.22 18.61 -25.55
N ALA A 37 -2.09 18.66 -24.86
CA ALA A 37 -0.91 19.40 -25.30
C ALA A 37 -0.27 18.78 -26.57
N LEU A 38 -0.29 17.45 -26.70
CA LEU A 38 0.15 16.75 -27.92
C LEU A 38 -0.75 17.09 -29.11
N GLU A 39 -2.07 17.03 -28.92
CA GLU A 39 -3.06 17.35 -29.96
C GLU A 39 -2.93 18.80 -30.42
N THR A 40 -2.83 19.75 -29.49
CA THR A 40 -2.69 21.18 -29.81
C THR A 40 -1.35 21.50 -30.49
N SER A 41 -0.29 20.73 -30.19
CA SER A 41 1.01 20.89 -30.86
C SER A 41 1.02 20.31 -32.28
N LEU A 42 0.30 19.21 -32.53
CA LEU A 42 0.26 18.56 -33.85
C LEU A 42 -0.76 19.18 -34.81
N LEU A 43 -1.89 19.67 -34.32
CA LEU A 43 -2.99 20.18 -35.14
C LEU A 43 -2.57 21.27 -36.15
N PRO A 44 -1.69 22.22 -35.80
CA PRO A 44 -1.13 23.19 -36.74
C PRO A 44 -0.20 22.58 -37.81
N CYS A 45 0.32 21.37 -37.60
CA CYS A 45 1.32 20.73 -38.47
C CYS A 45 0.74 19.64 -39.39
N LEU A 46 -0.58 19.37 -39.36
CA LEU A 46 -1.19 18.28 -40.14
C LEU A 46 -1.47 18.66 -41.60
N PRO A 47 -1.11 17.81 -42.60
CA PRO A 47 -1.23 18.17 -44.01
C PRO A 47 -2.61 18.10 -44.68
N ALA A 48 -3.73 17.80 -43.99
CA ALA A 48 -4.97 17.45 -44.70
C ALA A 48 -6.29 17.88 -44.02
N ARG A 49 -6.60 19.18 -44.07
CA ARG A 49 -7.96 19.67 -44.40
C ARG A 49 -7.96 21.17 -44.79
N GLU A 50 -7.81 21.44 -46.10
CA GLU A 50 -8.46 22.55 -46.84
C GLU A 50 -8.24 24.01 -46.31
N LEU A 51 -7.31 24.84 -46.79
CA LEU A 51 -7.24 25.40 -48.15
C LEU A 51 -8.58 25.73 -48.87
N GLN A 52 -9.74 25.79 -48.20
CA GLN A 52 -11.02 26.18 -48.85
C GLN A 52 -11.81 27.33 -48.20
N ALA A 53 -11.36 27.97 -47.11
CA ALA A 53 -12.14 29.05 -46.51
C ALA A 53 -11.48 30.41 -46.34
N ILE A 54 -10.14 30.56 -46.38
CA ILE A 54 -9.54 31.90 -46.29
C ILE A 54 -8.43 32.08 -47.32
N ASP A 55 -8.78 32.98 -48.21
CA ASP A 55 -8.05 33.57 -49.31
C ASP A 55 -6.58 33.86 -48.99
N ARG A 56 -5.76 33.67 -50.02
CA ARG A 56 -4.32 33.88 -50.01
C ARG A 56 -4.04 35.36 -49.79
N SER A 57 -3.73 35.73 -48.56
CA SER A 57 -2.89 36.91 -48.33
C SER A 57 -1.57 36.44 -47.70
N PRO A 58 -0.42 36.97 -48.15
CA PRO A 58 0.87 36.70 -47.54
C PRO A 58 0.95 37.45 -46.20
N HIS A 59 0.06 37.12 -45.26
CA HIS A 59 0.11 37.65 -43.91
C HIS A 59 1.08 36.80 -43.08
N PRO A 60 2.11 37.41 -42.45
CA PRO A 60 3.09 36.72 -41.61
C PRO A 60 2.49 35.89 -40.46
N SER A 61 1.23 36.15 -40.11
CA SER A 61 0.48 35.40 -39.08
C SER A 61 0.16 33.95 -39.45
N HIS A 62 0.39 33.53 -40.70
CA HIS A 62 0.16 32.16 -41.16
C HIS A 62 1.45 31.31 -41.21
N GLN A 63 2.59 31.86 -40.78
CA GLN A 63 3.81 31.08 -40.71
C GLN A 63 3.77 30.22 -39.45
N ILE A 64 3.43 28.93 -39.63
CA ILE A 64 3.50 27.94 -38.56
C ILE A 64 4.98 27.75 -38.20
N ASP A 65 5.33 28.05 -36.95
CA ASP A 65 6.64 27.75 -36.39
C ASP A 65 6.70 26.26 -36.05
N VAL A 66 7.02 25.45 -37.07
CA VAL A 66 7.11 23.99 -36.97
C VAL A 66 8.12 23.57 -35.90
N ASP A 67 9.22 24.32 -35.73
CA ASP A 67 10.24 24.00 -34.74
C ASP A 67 9.72 24.20 -33.31
N LYS A 68 8.93 25.25 -33.07
CA LYS A 68 8.25 25.45 -31.79
C LYS A 68 7.25 24.33 -31.53
N HIS A 69 6.39 24.03 -32.48
CA HIS A 69 5.40 22.96 -32.31
C HIS A 69 6.04 21.58 -32.11
N ALA A 70 7.16 21.29 -32.78
CA ALA A 70 7.93 20.08 -32.56
C ALA A 70 8.52 20.01 -31.14
N ARG A 71 9.04 21.13 -30.61
CA ARG A 71 9.53 21.19 -29.22
C ARG A 71 8.40 20.95 -28.21
N ASP A 72 7.28 21.65 -28.38
CA ASP A 72 6.12 21.55 -27.48
C ASP A 72 5.55 20.11 -27.50
N PHE A 73 5.47 19.50 -28.69
CA PHE A 73 5.08 18.10 -28.86
C PHE A 73 6.03 17.13 -28.14
N MET A 74 7.34 17.27 -28.34
CA MET A 74 8.34 16.42 -27.67
C MET A 74 8.27 16.55 -26.15
N GLU A 75 8.05 17.76 -25.63
CA GLU A 75 7.92 18.00 -24.21
C GLU A 75 6.68 17.30 -23.63
N ALA A 76 5.52 17.47 -24.28
CA ALA A 76 4.28 16.81 -23.88
C ALA A 76 4.40 15.27 -23.95
N ALA A 77 5.06 14.75 -24.99
CA ALA A 77 5.30 13.32 -25.17
C ALA A 77 6.20 12.76 -24.06
N LYS A 78 7.25 13.50 -23.69
CA LYS A 78 8.16 13.12 -22.60
C LYS A 78 7.44 13.10 -21.25
N LYS A 79 6.60 14.09 -20.96
CA LYS A 79 5.78 14.12 -19.73
C LYS A 79 4.83 12.92 -19.67
N LEU A 80 4.16 12.61 -20.77
CA LEU A 80 3.27 11.45 -20.87
C LEU A 80 4.03 10.12 -20.73
N GLN A 81 5.23 10.01 -21.31
CA GLN A 81 6.09 8.83 -21.15
C GLN A 81 6.50 8.64 -19.68
N LEU A 82 6.92 9.71 -19.00
CA LEU A 82 7.26 9.66 -17.58
C LEU A 82 6.07 9.25 -16.71
N TYR A 83 4.86 9.71 -17.05
CA TYR A 83 3.63 9.26 -16.39
C TYR A 83 3.44 7.75 -16.50
N PHE A 84 3.56 7.17 -17.71
CA PHE A 84 3.46 5.72 -17.88
C PHE A 84 4.57 4.94 -17.16
N ILE A 85 5.80 5.45 -17.17
CA ILE A 85 6.90 4.84 -16.39
C ILE A 85 6.59 4.88 -14.89
N SER A 86 6.00 5.97 -14.40
CA SER A 86 5.63 6.08 -12.98
C SER A 86 4.53 5.09 -12.59
N LEU A 87 3.56 4.85 -13.46
CA LEU A 87 2.54 3.82 -13.28
C LEU A 87 3.16 2.41 -13.25
N GLN A 88 4.17 2.15 -14.08
CA GLN A 88 4.85 0.86 -14.11
C GLN A 88 5.75 0.62 -12.88
N ARG A 89 6.29 1.69 -12.27
CA ARG A 89 7.07 1.61 -11.02
C ARG A 89 6.21 1.45 -9.78
N GLU A 90 4.90 1.57 -9.89
CA GLU A 90 3.95 1.23 -8.83
C GLU A 90 3.78 -0.30 -8.71
N ASP A 91 4.90 -1.03 -8.79
CA ASP A 91 5.05 -2.46 -8.44
C ASP A 91 4.99 -2.64 -6.91
N GLN A 92 4.15 -1.83 -6.27
CA GLN A 92 3.77 -2.00 -4.88
C GLN A 92 3.06 -3.35 -4.79
N PRO A 93 3.47 -4.24 -3.86
CA PRO A 93 2.79 -5.51 -3.71
C PRO A 93 1.30 -5.23 -3.52
N THR A 94 0.50 -5.87 -4.37
CA THR A 94 -0.94 -5.70 -4.36
C THR A 94 -1.47 -5.96 -2.95
N THR A 95 -2.61 -5.37 -2.60
CA THR A 95 -3.24 -5.66 -1.31
C THR A 95 -3.38 -7.16 -1.07
N ALA A 96 -3.66 -7.94 -2.12
CA ALA A 96 -3.70 -9.40 -2.06
C ALA A 96 -2.35 -10.05 -1.69
N GLU A 97 -1.23 -9.58 -2.25
CA GLU A 97 0.10 -10.10 -1.91
C GLU A 97 0.52 -9.73 -0.50
N LYS A 98 0.22 -8.51 -0.06
CA LYS A 98 0.45 -8.08 1.34
C LYS A 98 -0.32 -8.97 2.31
N LEU A 99 -1.61 -9.18 2.05
CA LEU A 99 -2.46 -10.04 2.87
C LEU A 99 -1.99 -11.50 2.87
N ARG A 100 -1.58 -12.06 1.71
CA ARG A 100 -1.02 -13.42 1.66
C ARG A 100 0.21 -13.59 2.55
N LYS A 101 1.10 -12.59 2.55
CA LYS A 101 2.29 -12.61 3.41
C LYS A 101 1.92 -12.55 4.89
N GLU A 102 0.96 -11.70 5.25
CA GLU A 102 0.48 -11.56 6.62
C GLU A 102 -0.20 -12.85 7.11
N ILE A 103 -1.04 -13.47 6.27
CA ILE A 103 -1.65 -14.78 6.55
C ILE A 103 -0.58 -15.83 6.81
N ALA A 104 0.43 -15.95 5.93
CA ALA A 104 1.50 -16.92 6.10
C ALA A 104 2.30 -16.71 7.40
N GLN A 105 2.52 -15.45 7.80
CA GLN A 105 3.16 -15.14 9.08
C GLN A 105 2.29 -15.56 10.26
N MET A 106 0.99 -15.23 10.23
CA MET A 106 0.05 -15.61 11.28
C MET A 106 -0.10 -17.13 11.42
N GLU A 107 -0.08 -17.87 10.31
CA GLU A 107 -0.13 -19.34 10.30
C GLU A 107 1.08 -19.95 10.99
N GLU A 108 2.29 -19.42 10.75
CA GLU A 108 3.50 -19.88 11.43
C GLU A 108 3.47 -19.57 12.93
N GLU A 109 3.06 -18.35 13.31
CA GLU A 109 2.91 -17.98 14.72
C GLU A 109 1.89 -18.87 15.45
N LEU A 110 0.79 -19.22 14.78
CA LEU A 110 -0.23 -20.13 15.30
C LEU A 110 0.34 -21.54 15.50
N ASN A 111 1.13 -22.05 14.54
CA ASN A 111 1.77 -23.34 14.64
C ASN A 111 2.73 -23.41 15.85
N ILE A 112 3.58 -22.39 16.02
CA ILE A 112 4.51 -22.29 17.16
C ILE A 112 3.73 -22.29 18.49
N LYS A 113 2.64 -21.52 18.58
CA LYS A 113 1.81 -21.45 19.78
C LYS A 113 1.11 -22.78 20.07
N ASN A 114 0.64 -23.49 19.06
CA ASN A 114 0.03 -24.81 19.22
C ASN A 114 1.03 -25.84 19.78
N GLU A 115 2.27 -25.85 19.27
CA GLU A 115 3.30 -26.75 19.80
C GLU A 115 3.70 -26.41 21.23
N LEU A 116 3.67 -25.12 21.61
CA LEU A 116 3.84 -24.71 22.99
C LEU A 116 2.69 -25.23 23.85
N ILE A 117 1.43 -25.04 23.44
CA ILE A 117 0.26 -25.52 24.20
C ILE A 117 0.36 -27.03 24.46
N LYS A 118 0.70 -27.83 23.44
CA LYS A 118 0.87 -29.29 23.59
C LYS A 118 1.94 -29.65 24.63
N LYS A 119 3.09 -28.96 24.63
CA LYS A 119 4.15 -29.20 25.62
C LYS A 119 3.66 -28.92 27.04
N GLN A 120 2.94 -27.82 27.21
CA GLN A 120 2.38 -27.41 28.50
C GLN A 120 1.29 -28.39 28.97
N GLU A 121 0.43 -28.85 28.07
CA GLU A 121 -0.59 -29.85 28.37
C GLU A 121 0.05 -31.16 28.85
N ASN A 122 1.12 -31.63 28.21
CA ASN A 122 1.84 -32.83 28.62
C ASN A 122 2.43 -32.68 30.03
N LEU A 123 3.08 -31.55 30.33
CA LEU A 123 3.64 -31.28 31.67
C LEU A 123 2.54 -31.28 32.74
N ILE A 124 1.39 -30.67 32.46
CA ILE A 124 0.25 -30.67 33.39
C ILE A 124 -0.26 -32.09 33.63
N GLN A 125 -0.35 -32.92 32.59
CA GLN A 125 -0.78 -34.31 32.74
C GLN A 125 0.22 -35.13 33.57
N GLU A 126 1.52 -34.97 33.33
CA GLU A 126 2.57 -35.62 34.14
C GLU A 126 2.46 -35.23 35.62
N TRP A 127 2.29 -33.93 35.92
CA TRP A 127 2.11 -33.47 37.30
C TRP A 127 0.84 -34.00 37.95
N ARG A 128 -0.27 -34.11 37.19
CA ARG A 128 -1.52 -34.69 37.71
C ARG A 128 -1.35 -36.16 38.06
N ASN A 129 -0.61 -36.91 37.23
CA ASN A 129 -0.33 -38.32 37.50
C ASN A 129 0.57 -38.48 38.72
N GLU A 130 1.66 -37.72 38.82
CA GLU A 130 2.58 -37.78 39.97
C GLU A 130 1.85 -37.43 41.28
N LEU A 131 1.04 -36.36 41.29
CA LEU A 131 0.27 -35.98 42.48
C LEU A 131 -0.73 -37.07 42.89
N LYS A 132 -1.34 -37.74 41.92
CA LYS A 132 -2.24 -38.86 42.18
C LYS A 132 -1.50 -40.06 42.78
N ASP A 133 -0.35 -40.42 42.20
CA ASP A 133 0.47 -41.52 42.70
C ASP A 133 0.98 -41.26 44.12
N GLN A 134 1.35 -40.01 44.43
CA GLN A 134 1.73 -39.60 45.79
C GLN A 134 0.55 -39.69 46.75
N LEU A 135 -0.64 -39.23 46.35
CA LEU A 135 -1.85 -39.32 47.16
C LEU A 135 -2.22 -40.79 47.46
N ASP A 136 -2.16 -41.66 46.45
CA ASP A 136 -2.49 -43.07 46.59
C ASP A 136 -1.49 -43.77 47.54
N LYS A 137 -0.19 -43.47 47.44
CA LYS A 137 0.83 -43.96 48.40
C LYS A 137 0.52 -43.52 49.83
N HIS A 138 0.23 -42.24 50.03
CA HIS A 138 -0.10 -41.70 51.34
C HIS A 138 -1.34 -42.36 51.95
N ASN A 139 -2.38 -42.62 51.16
CA ASN A 139 -3.58 -43.32 51.62
C ASN A 139 -3.26 -44.76 52.06
N ILE A 140 -2.46 -45.50 51.29
CA ILE A 140 -2.03 -46.87 51.65
C ILE A 140 -1.23 -46.86 52.95
N GLU A 141 -0.37 -45.87 53.17
CA GLU A 141 0.39 -45.74 54.42
C GLU A 141 -0.52 -45.40 55.60
N LEU A 142 -1.53 -44.54 55.42
CA LEU A 142 -2.52 -44.22 56.46
C LEU A 142 -3.37 -45.44 56.84
N ASP A 143 -3.79 -46.26 55.87
CA ASP A 143 -4.58 -47.48 56.14
C ASP A 143 -3.78 -48.56 56.91
N ARG A 144 -2.46 -48.45 56.98
CA ARG A 144 -1.58 -49.37 57.69
C ARG A 144 -1.35 -49.02 59.16
N VAL A 145 -1.67 -47.79 59.58
CA VAL A 145 -1.45 -47.27 60.94
C VAL A 145 -2.74 -47.36 61.75
#